data_AF-A0A8R7K2F4-F1
#
_entry.id   AF-A0A8R7K2F4-F1
#
_cell.length_a   1.000
_cell.length_b   1.000
_cell.length_c   1.000
_cell.angle_alpha   90.00
_cell.angle_beta   90.00
_cell.angle_gamma   90.00
#
_symmetry.space_group_name_H-M   'P 1'
#
loop_
_entity.id
_entity.type
_entity.pdbx_description
1 polymer ?
#
loop_
_entity_poly.entity_id
_entity_poly.type
_entity_poly.pdbx_seq_one_letter_code
_entity_poly.pdbx_strand_id
1 'polypeptide(L)' 'MGKAKRASIFIRLVSAAGTGFFYVKRKNPRRITEKLEFRKYDPRVNKHVLFTEAKMNTETAWIFTCSALPVYLYCN' A
#
# COMPACT_ATOMS: atom_id res chain seq x y z
N MET A 1 26.18 -1.92 -17.70
CA MET A 1 25.16 -2.85 -17.14
C MET A 1 23.96 -2.02 -16.68
N GLY A 2 22.87 -2.01 -17.45
CA GLY A 2 21.68 -1.18 -17.16
C GLY A 2 20.92 -1.68 -15.92
N LYS A 3 20.50 -0.77 -15.05
CA LYS A 3 19.76 -1.10 -13.82
C LYS A 3 18.42 -1.75 -14.20
N ALA A 4 18.29 -3.06 -13.98
CA ALA A 4 17.04 -3.77 -14.24
C ALA A 4 15.93 -3.20 -13.34
N LYS A 5 14.97 -2.48 -13.94
CA LYS A 5 13.80 -1.98 -13.21
C LYS A 5 12.97 -3.17 -12.74
N ARG A 6 12.81 -3.33 -11.41
CA ARG A 6 11.96 -4.37 -10.82
C ARG A 6 10.56 -4.31 -11.45
N ALA A 7 10.09 -5.45 -11.95
CA ALA A 7 8.81 -5.56 -12.64
C ALA A 7 7.61 -5.42 -11.71
N SER A 8 7.79 -5.58 -10.39
CA SER A 8 6.74 -5.40 -9.39
C SER A 8 7.11 -4.28 -8.44
N ILE A 9 6.14 -3.39 -8.22
CA ILE A 9 6.24 -2.22 -7.35
C ILE A 9 5.24 -2.44 -6.21
N PHE A 10 5.63 -2.12 -4.99
CA PHE A 10 4.69 -2.08 -3.90
C PHE A 10 4.01 -0.71 -3.85
N ILE A 11 2.70 -0.72 -3.62
CA ILE A 11 1.85 0.46 -3.54
C ILE A 11 1.09 0.44 -2.22
N ARG A 12 0.72 1.62 -1.73
CA ARG A 12 -0.15 1.78 -0.57
C ARG A 12 -1.55 2.16 -1.03
N LEU A 13 -2.54 1.58 -0.40
CA LEU A 13 -3.94 1.94 -0.55
C LEU A 13 -4.32 2.71 0.71
N VAL A 14 -4.54 4.01 0.60
CA VAL A 14 -4.86 4.90 1.72
C VAL A 14 -6.36 5.07 1.82
N SER A 15 -6.91 4.99 3.03
CA SER A 15 -8.34 5.22 3.26
C SER A 15 -8.71 6.68 2.98
N ALA A 16 -9.77 6.91 2.20
CA ALA A 16 -10.31 8.25 1.97
C ALA A 16 -10.93 8.87 3.24
N ALA A 17 -11.14 8.06 4.29
CA ALA A 17 -11.68 8.49 5.57
C ALA A 17 -10.67 9.23 6.47
N GLY A 18 -9.40 9.37 6.06
CA GLY A 18 -8.39 10.14 6.80
C GLY A 18 -7.91 9.49 8.10
N THR A 19 -8.20 8.20 8.31
CA THR A 19 -7.84 7.45 9.54
C THR A 19 -6.37 7.07 9.64
N GLY A 20 -5.61 7.27 8.55
CA GLY A 20 -4.20 6.87 8.45
C GLY A 20 -4.00 5.36 8.26
N PHE A 21 -5.07 4.58 8.12
CA PHE A 21 -4.98 3.16 7.83
C PHE A 21 -4.68 2.92 6.35
N PHE A 22 -3.78 1.99 6.06
CA PHE A 22 -3.40 1.67 4.69
C PHE A 22 -3.10 0.19 4.51
N TYR A 23 -3.45 -0.32 3.34
CA TYR A 23 -3.02 -1.64 2.91
C TYR A 23 -1.79 -1.54 2.01
N VAL A 24 -0.91 -2.52 2.10
CA VAL A 24 0.20 -2.69 1.16
C VAL A 24 -0.18 -3.76 0.14
N LYS A 25 -0.02 -3.44 -1.15
CA LYS A 25 -0.23 -4.39 -2.24
C LYS A 25 0.94 -4.33 -3.22
N ARG A 26 1.18 -5.46 -3.89
CA ARG A 26 2.16 -5.57 -4.96
C ARG A 26 1.45 -5.38 -6.30
N LYS A 27 1.82 -4.35 -7.05
CA LYS A 27 1.28 -4.02 -8.37
C LYS A 27 2.36 -4.20 -9.43
N ASN A 28 1.97 -4.72 -10.58
CA ASN A 28 2.82 -4.72 -11.77
C ASN A 28 2.42 -3.51 -12.64
N PRO A 29 3.24 -2.45 -12.70
CA PRO A 29 2.92 -1.23 -13.43
C PRO A 29 2.82 -1.44 -14.95
N ARG A 30 3.35 -2.55 -15.48
CA ARG A 30 3.29 -2.86 -16.91
C ARG A 30 1.93 -3.38 -17.35
N ARG A 31 1.19 -4.03 -16.44
CA ARG A 31 -0.12 -4.63 -16.73
C ARG A 31 -1.27 -3.68 -16.38
N ILE A 32 -1.11 -2.91 -15.31
CA ILE A 32 -2.14 -2.00 -14.80
C ILE A 32 -1.51 -0.62 -14.64
N THR A 33 -1.83 0.27 -15.58
CA THR A 33 -1.33 1.66 -15.61
C THR A 33 -2.25 2.60 -14.85
N GLU A 34 -3.53 2.28 -14.77
CA GLU A 34 -4.57 3.11 -14.13
C GLU A 34 -4.48 3.09 -12.60
N LYS A 35 -4.95 4.16 -11.97
CA LYS A 35 -5.05 4.24 -10.51
C LYS A 35 -6.14 3.28 -10.04
N LEU A 36 -5.82 2.40 -9.09
CA LEU A 36 -6.80 1.49 -8.51
C LEU A 36 -7.58 2.21 -7.40
N GLU A 37 -8.88 2.03 -7.44
CA GLU A 37 -9.79 2.46 -6.39
C GLU A 37 -10.59 1.25 -5.92
N PHE A 38 -10.55 0.97 -4.63
CA PHE A 38 -11.24 -0.19 -4.06
C PHE A 38 -12.08 0.21 -2.86
N ARG A 39 -13.26 -0.37 -2.73
CA ARG A 39 -14.01 -0.33 -1.48
C ARG A 39 -13.56 -1.47 -0.58
N LYS A 40 -12.97 -1.14 0.56
CA LYS A 40 -12.51 -2.12 1.56
C LYS A 40 -12.95 -1.70 2.96
N TYR A 41 -12.94 -2.65 3.87
CA TYR A 41 -13.27 -2.40 5.26
C TYR A 41 -12.16 -1.61 5.96
N ASP A 42 -12.49 -0.53 6.65
CA ASP A 42 -11.57 0.13 7.58
C ASP A 42 -11.95 -0.24 9.03
N PRO A 43 -11.09 -0.94 9.77
CA PRO A 43 -11.37 -1.33 11.16
C PRO A 43 -11.46 -0.14 12.12
N ARG A 44 -11.00 1.05 11.73
CA ARG A 44 -11.13 2.26 12.57
C ARG A 44 -12.49 2.91 12.45
N VAL A 45 -13.11 2.85 11.27
CA VAL A 45 -14.43 3.44 10.99
C VAL A 45 -15.54 2.39 11.08
N ASN A 46 -15.17 1.10 11.09
CA ASN A 46 -16.06 -0.05 11.03
C ASN A 46 -16.98 -0.04 9.80
N LYS A 47 -16.51 0.53 8.69
CA LYS A 47 -17.27 0.69 7.44
C LYS A 47 -16.41 0.39 6.23
N HIS A 48 -17.07 0.03 5.13
CA HIS A 48 -16.40 -0.06 3.84
C HIS A 48 -16.24 1.35 3.26
N VAL A 49 -14.99 1.76 3.10
CA VAL A 49 -14.62 3.07 2.56
C VAL A 49 -13.85 2.92 1.27
N LEU A 50 -13.81 3.99 0.48
CA LEU A 50 -12.99 4.03 -0.72
C LEU A 50 -11.52 4.16 -0.33
N PHE A 51 -10.68 3.35 -0.96
CA PHE A 51 -9.24 3.38 -0.83
C PHE A 51 -8.61 3.84 -2.14
N THR A 52 -7.74 4.84 -2.04
CA THR A 52 -7.01 5.42 -3.17
C THR A 52 -5.55 4.99 -3.16
N GLU A 53 -4.97 4.79 -4.33
CA GLU A 53 -3.55 4.48 -4.47
C GLU A 53 -2.64 5.67 -4.13
N ALA A 54 -1.64 5.40 -3.29
CA ALA A 54 -0.52 6.28 -3.02
C ALA A 54 0.80 5.58 -3.36
N LYS A 55 1.74 6.35 -3.92
CA LYS A 55 3.10 5.88 -4.21
C LYS A 55 3.84 5.63 -2.90
N MET A 56 4.55 4.51 -2.82
CA MET A 56 5.50 4.32 -1.73
C MET A 56 6.78 5.10 -2.02
N ASN A 57 7.13 5.98 -1.09
CA ASN A 57 8.41 6.67 -1.11
C ASN A 57 9.44 5.79 -0.41
N THR A 58 10.53 5.48 -1.12
CA THR A 58 11.62 4.59 -0.67
C THR A 58 12.31 5.08 0.60
N GLU A 59 12.15 6.35 0.97
CA GLU A 59 12.67 6.92 2.23
C GLU A 59 11.96 6.33 3.46
N THR A 60 10.68 5.97 3.34
CA THR A 60 9.92 5.33 4.43
C THR A 60 10.16 3.82 4.55
N ALA A 61 10.88 3.21 3.59
CA ALA A 61 11.17 1.78 3.61
C ALA A 61 12.18 1.39 4.72
N TRP A 62 13.04 2.32 5.14
CA TRP A 62 14.04 2.10 6.21
C TRP A 62 13.46 2.22 7.62
N ILE A 63 12.31 2.89 7.78
CA ILE A 63 11.65 3.06 9.09
C ILE A 63 11.04 1.73 9.59
N PHE A 64 10.83 0.75 8.70
CA PHE A 64 10.24 -0.54 9.04
C PHE A 64 11.23 -1.71 9.17
N THR A 65 12.54 -1.48 8.96
CA THR A 65 13.53 -2.58 8.98
C THR A 65 14.32 -2.71 10.28
N CYS A 66 13.96 -2.01 11.36
CA CYS A 66 14.68 -2.12 12.64
C CYS A 66 13.76 -2.36 13.84
N SER A 67 12.85 -3.33 13.75
CA SER A 67 12.41 -4.08 14.92
C SER A 67 11.69 -5.33 14.45
N ALA A 68 12.19 -6.49 14.89
CA ALA A 68 11.53 -7.77 14.77
C ALA A 68 10.28 -7.80 15.67
N LEU A 69 9.23 -7.04 15.33
CA LEU A 69 7.89 -7.15 15.90
C LEU A 69 6.84 -7.01 14.77
N PRO A 70 5.99 -8.02 14.55
CA PRO A 70 5.03 -8.07 13.45
C PRO A 70 3.80 -7.24 13.84
N VAL A 71 3.62 -6.07 13.25
CA VAL A 71 2.45 -5.23 13.59
C VAL A 71 1.81 -4.66 12.32
N TYR A 72 0.86 -5.47 11.84
CA TYR A 72 -0.18 -5.23 10.82
C TYR A 72 0.23 -5.25 9.35
N LEU A 73 0.56 -6.42 8.79
CA LEU A 73 -0.44 -7.37 8.26
C LEU A 73 -1.87 -7.21 8.82
N TYR A 74 -2.75 -6.55 8.08
CA TYR A 74 -4.15 -6.99 8.07
C TYR A 74 -4.60 -7.01 6.62
N CYS A 75 -4.23 -8.06 5.91
CA CYS A 75 -5.06 -8.56 4.83
C CYS A 75 -5.90 -9.65 5.50
N ASN A 76 -7.23 -9.52 5.53
CA ASN A 76 -8.04 -10.73 5.39
C ASN A 76 -7.81 -11.25 3.97
#